data_AF-A0A7V2RMF8-F1
#
_entry.id   AF-A0A7V2RMF8-F1
#
_cell.length_a   1.000
_cell.length_b   1.000
_cell.length_c   1.000
_cell.angle_alpha   90.00
_cell.angle_beta   90.00
_cell.angle_gamma   90.00
#
_symmetry.space_group_name_H-M   'P 1'
#
loop_
_entity.id
_entity.type
_entity.pdbx_description
1 polymer ?
#
loop_
_entity_poly.entity_id
_entity_poly.type
_entity_poly.pdbx_seq_one_letter_code
_entity_poly.pdbx_strand_id
1 'polypeptide(L)'
;MQKSRLFELFSAFSKTEKRELGKFVHSPVFNQRQDVAALYQYFYENAGAKDPQTFARKTVFAALFPAEKYSAAKMDYTMSFLFRVLKSYLVFKEQTSNAAANQIALARALRKRNLGRLFDKEYKIAERLLEKSPFRDAGYHFDKYQLLLEEISITKQGSRNLAGSFSEFSSELTTYFIAKKLWQACSAVMYKTVWKAEVEEEDILEAILNHVQANDYSGVPAVNLYYHCYKALTETDSLRWFEALRNLTRSHFASLRAAEVRDLYLVAINYCIRRFNNGEKDFLKEAFNLYKEGLQLGTFLENNMLSRFTYNNIVMAGLLLKEFIWVKQFLSDYREYIEPRFRESTYNYNLAIYYYQKPDYGKAMTLLQQADFDDVMHNLNARRILLKIYFEENELEALASHITSFKNYIYRRKELGSYHRELYLNFLKYTQRILALGKYDKKAAASLKKEIEKVEPVAEKGWLLQVLGK
;
A
#
# COMPACT_ATOMS: atom_id res chain seq x y z
N MET A 1 -23.89 -9.53 -17.36
CA MET A 1 -22.45 -9.88 -17.46
C MET A 1 -21.56 -8.98 -16.61
N GLN A 2 -22.11 -7.98 -15.90
CA GLN A 2 -21.34 -7.05 -15.09
C GLN A 2 -20.48 -7.70 -14.00
N LYS A 3 -20.91 -8.85 -13.45
CA LYS A 3 -20.13 -9.63 -12.47
C LYS A 3 -19.13 -10.62 -13.09
N SER A 4 -18.89 -10.55 -14.40
CA SER A 4 -17.93 -11.44 -15.07
C SER A 4 -16.51 -10.86 -15.01
N ARG A 5 -15.50 -11.73 -14.88
CA ARG A 5 -14.08 -11.34 -14.92
C ARG A 5 -13.70 -10.58 -16.20
N LEU A 6 -14.38 -10.88 -17.32
CA LEU A 6 -14.22 -10.16 -18.57
C LEU A 6 -14.61 -8.68 -18.42
N PHE A 7 -15.77 -8.42 -17.84
CA PHE A 7 -16.29 -7.06 -17.67
C PHE A 7 -15.52 -6.28 -16.61
N GLU A 8 -15.11 -6.95 -15.52
CA GLU A 8 -14.22 -6.41 -14.50
C GLU A 8 -12.91 -5.91 -15.12
N LEU A 9 -12.22 -6.78 -15.90
CA LEU A 9 -10.98 -6.41 -16.58
C LEU A 9 -11.19 -5.27 -17.58
N PHE A 10 -12.24 -5.35 -18.42
CA PHE A 10 -12.54 -4.29 -19.37
C PHE A 10 -12.77 -2.94 -18.68
N SER A 11 -13.46 -2.95 -17.54
CA SER A 11 -13.80 -1.74 -16.78
C SER A 11 -12.57 -1.07 -16.18
N ALA A 12 -11.56 -1.86 -15.80
CA ALA A 12 -10.31 -1.38 -15.22
C ALA A 12 -9.44 -0.57 -16.21
N PHE A 13 -9.60 -0.77 -17.53
CA PHE A 13 -8.85 0.01 -18.51
C PHE A 13 -9.26 1.49 -18.52
N SER A 14 -8.25 2.36 -18.58
CA SER A 14 -8.40 3.79 -18.84
C SER A 14 -9.03 4.05 -20.22
N LYS A 15 -9.50 5.28 -20.44
CA LYS A 15 -10.05 5.69 -21.74
C LYS A 15 -9.04 5.50 -22.87
N THR A 16 -7.76 5.81 -22.61
CA THR A 16 -6.67 5.65 -23.58
C THR A 16 -6.43 4.18 -23.90
N GLU A 17 -6.35 3.32 -22.89
CA GLU A 17 -6.15 1.88 -23.07
C GLU A 17 -7.34 1.24 -23.78
N LYS A 18 -8.57 1.65 -23.47
CA LYS A 18 -9.75 1.17 -24.19
C LYS A 18 -9.62 1.45 -25.68
N ARG A 19 -9.23 2.67 -26.07
CA ARG A 19 -9.01 3.03 -27.49
C ARG A 19 -7.87 2.23 -28.15
N GLU A 20 -6.76 2.02 -27.45
CA GLU A 20 -5.63 1.22 -27.95
C GLU A 20 -6.01 -0.27 -28.10
N LEU A 21 -6.72 -0.82 -27.13
CA LEU A 21 -7.28 -2.16 -27.15
C LEU A 21 -8.19 -2.37 -28.36
N GLY A 22 -8.93 -1.35 -28.80
CA GLY A 22 -9.72 -1.43 -30.03
C GLY A 22 -8.88 -1.74 -31.25
N LYS A 23 -7.74 -1.07 -31.42
CA LYS A 23 -6.78 -1.38 -32.51
C LYS A 23 -6.23 -2.79 -32.39
N PHE A 24 -5.95 -3.24 -31.16
CA PHE A 24 -5.42 -4.56 -30.87
C PHE A 24 -6.43 -5.68 -31.18
N VAL A 25 -7.70 -5.50 -30.80
CA VAL A 25 -8.80 -6.47 -31.03
C VAL A 25 -9.15 -6.58 -32.52
N HIS A 26 -8.98 -5.52 -33.30
CA HIS A 26 -9.19 -5.56 -34.75
C HIS A 26 -7.94 -6.01 -35.53
N SER A 27 -6.81 -6.24 -34.86
CA SER A 27 -5.60 -6.71 -35.52
C SER A 27 -5.70 -8.20 -35.84
N PRO A 28 -5.52 -8.62 -37.11
CA PRO A 28 -5.57 -10.03 -37.51
C PRO A 28 -4.45 -10.88 -36.91
N VAL A 29 -3.39 -10.24 -36.38
CA VAL A 29 -2.31 -10.89 -35.63
C VAL A 29 -2.82 -11.44 -34.29
N PHE A 30 -3.74 -10.74 -33.64
CA PHE A 30 -4.21 -11.06 -32.29
C PHE A 30 -5.64 -11.60 -32.25
N ASN A 31 -6.46 -11.27 -33.24
CA ASN A 31 -7.83 -11.74 -33.36
C ASN A 31 -8.30 -11.78 -34.82
N GLN A 32 -8.82 -12.92 -35.25
CA GLN A 32 -9.41 -13.11 -36.58
C GLN A 32 -10.94 -13.22 -36.54
N ARG A 33 -11.54 -13.15 -35.35
CA ARG A 33 -12.96 -13.37 -35.14
C ARG A 33 -13.74 -12.06 -35.07
N GLN A 34 -14.71 -11.92 -35.97
CA GLN A 34 -15.55 -10.73 -36.05
C GLN A 34 -16.49 -10.58 -34.86
N ASP A 35 -17.00 -11.68 -34.31
CA ASP A 35 -17.87 -11.65 -33.12
C ASP A 35 -17.15 -11.15 -31.87
N VAL A 36 -15.85 -11.43 -31.73
CA VAL A 36 -15.00 -10.91 -30.66
C VAL A 36 -14.79 -9.40 -30.81
N ALA A 37 -14.58 -8.91 -32.03
CA ALA A 37 -14.45 -7.49 -32.31
C ALA A 37 -15.77 -6.75 -32.05
N ALA A 38 -16.90 -7.32 -32.48
CA ALA A 38 -18.24 -6.81 -32.20
C ALA A 38 -18.53 -6.76 -30.70
N LEU A 39 -18.14 -7.78 -29.93
CA LEU A 39 -18.29 -7.77 -28.47
C LEU A 39 -17.52 -6.63 -27.81
N TYR A 40 -16.27 -6.41 -28.22
CA TYR A 40 -15.46 -5.29 -27.73
C TYR A 40 -16.12 -3.95 -28.09
N GLN A 41 -16.55 -3.78 -29.34
CA GLN A 41 -17.16 -2.54 -29.81
C GLN A 41 -18.42 -2.22 -29.00
N TYR A 42 -19.26 -3.22 -28.75
CA TYR A 42 -20.43 -3.09 -27.89
C TYR A 42 -20.05 -2.60 -26.48
N PHE A 43 -19.02 -3.17 -25.86
CA PHE A 43 -18.55 -2.70 -24.54
C PHE A 43 -17.99 -1.27 -24.58
N TYR A 44 -17.28 -0.91 -25.66
CA TYR A 44 -16.68 0.41 -25.83
C TYR A 44 -17.75 1.50 -25.95
N GLU A 45 -18.75 1.28 -26.81
CA GLU A 45 -19.85 2.23 -27.03
C GLU A 45 -20.72 2.40 -25.78
N ASN A 46 -20.89 1.32 -25.01
CA ASN A 46 -21.73 1.32 -23.82
C ASN A 46 -20.95 1.56 -22.51
N ALA A 47 -19.67 1.95 -22.56
CA ALA A 47 -18.82 2.05 -21.37
C ALA A 47 -19.34 3.02 -20.28
N GLY A 48 -20.22 3.97 -20.64
CA GLY A 48 -20.89 4.90 -19.72
C GLY A 48 -22.32 4.51 -19.32
N ALA A 49 -22.85 3.37 -19.79
CA ALA A 49 -24.21 2.95 -19.53
C ALA A 49 -24.43 2.61 -18.05
N LYS A 50 -25.48 3.19 -17.46
CA LYS A 50 -25.87 2.95 -16.05
C LYS A 50 -26.86 1.80 -15.89
N ASP A 51 -27.59 1.45 -16.95
CA ASP A 51 -28.59 0.37 -16.93
C ASP A 51 -27.91 -1.01 -16.93
N PRO A 52 -28.12 -1.86 -15.90
CA PRO A 52 -27.62 -3.22 -15.87
C PRO A 52 -28.07 -4.09 -17.05
N GLN A 53 -29.24 -3.81 -17.65
CA GLN A 53 -29.76 -4.56 -18.78
C GLN A 53 -28.95 -4.37 -20.06
N THR A 54 -28.23 -3.25 -20.20
CA THR A 54 -27.30 -3.01 -21.31
C THR A 54 -26.25 -4.11 -21.40
N PHE A 55 -25.82 -4.68 -20.27
CA PHE A 55 -24.82 -5.73 -20.22
C PHE A 55 -25.41 -7.11 -19.89
N ALA A 56 -26.73 -7.30 -20.01
CA ALA A 56 -27.36 -8.61 -19.86
C ALA A 56 -26.97 -9.51 -21.05
N ARG A 57 -26.70 -10.80 -20.78
CA ARG A 57 -26.18 -11.74 -21.80
C ARG A 57 -27.06 -11.80 -23.04
N LYS A 58 -28.38 -11.82 -22.85
CA LYS A 58 -29.36 -11.88 -23.95
C LYS A 58 -29.35 -10.60 -24.78
N THR A 59 -29.28 -9.43 -24.15
CA THR A 59 -29.18 -8.12 -24.81
C THR A 59 -27.93 -8.03 -25.67
N VAL A 60 -26.77 -8.35 -25.08
CA VAL A 60 -25.48 -8.35 -25.78
C VAL A 60 -25.52 -9.35 -26.94
N PHE A 61 -26.03 -10.56 -26.72
CA PHE A 61 -26.13 -11.57 -27.78
C PHE A 61 -26.99 -11.10 -28.95
N ALA A 62 -28.13 -10.47 -28.69
CA ALA A 62 -29.01 -9.95 -29.75
C ALA A 62 -28.33 -8.83 -30.56
N ALA A 63 -27.50 -8.00 -29.92
CA ALA A 63 -26.70 -6.99 -30.61
C ALA A 63 -25.58 -7.60 -31.48
N LEU A 64 -24.94 -8.67 -31.01
CA LEU A 64 -23.86 -9.35 -31.72
C LEU A 64 -24.35 -10.27 -32.85
N PHE A 65 -25.50 -10.91 -32.65
CA PHE A 65 -26.04 -11.95 -33.53
C PHE A 65 -27.54 -11.71 -33.78
N PRO A 66 -27.92 -10.64 -34.49
CA PRO A 66 -29.33 -10.21 -34.62
C PRO A 66 -30.24 -11.24 -35.31
N ALA A 67 -29.67 -12.10 -36.15
CA ALA A 67 -30.41 -13.14 -36.88
C ALA A 67 -30.52 -14.47 -36.11
N GLU A 68 -29.92 -14.60 -34.93
CA GLU A 68 -29.81 -15.88 -34.22
C GLU A 68 -30.60 -15.90 -32.91
N LYS A 69 -31.17 -17.07 -32.58
CA LYS A 69 -31.73 -17.30 -31.24
C LYS A 69 -30.60 -17.37 -30.22
N TYR A 70 -30.87 -16.86 -29.01
CA TYR A 70 -29.90 -16.82 -27.92
C TYR A 70 -29.24 -18.19 -27.68
N SER A 71 -27.91 -18.23 -27.80
CA SER A 71 -27.09 -19.40 -27.50
C SER A 71 -26.08 -19.07 -26.39
N ALA A 72 -26.26 -19.69 -25.23
CA ALA A 72 -25.34 -19.52 -24.10
C ALA A 72 -23.91 -19.96 -24.46
N ALA A 73 -23.76 -21.10 -25.14
CA ALA A 73 -22.46 -21.63 -25.55
C ALA A 73 -21.71 -20.68 -26.47
N LYS A 74 -22.39 -20.12 -27.50
CA LYS A 74 -21.78 -19.17 -28.43
C LYS A 74 -21.43 -17.85 -27.74
N MET A 75 -22.26 -17.39 -26.81
CA MET A 75 -21.95 -16.21 -25.99
C MET A 75 -20.72 -16.44 -25.11
N ASP A 76 -20.68 -17.55 -24.36
CA ASP A 76 -19.56 -17.90 -23.47
C ASP A 76 -18.26 -18.09 -24.26
N TYR A 77 -18.33 -18.67 -25.46
CA TYR A 77 -17.20 -18.81 -26.37
C TYR A 77 -16.68 -17.45 -26.84
N THR A 78 -17.57 -16.54 -27.27
CA THR A 78 -17.19 -15.18 -27.70
C THR A 78 -16.56 -14.39 -26.55
N MET A 79 -17.17 -14.45 -25.35
CA MET A 79 -16.63 -13.83 -24.13
C MET A 79 -15.25 -14.37 -23.78
N SER A 80 -15.06 -15.69 -23.83
CA SER A 80 -13.78 -16.33 -23.50
C SER A 80 -12.66 -15.89 -24.45
N PHE A 81 -12.98 -15.76 -25.74
CA PHE A 81 -12.01 -15.27 -26.73
C PHE A 81 -11.68 -13.80 -26.53
N LEU A 82 -12.68 -12.94 -26.30
CA LEU A 82 -12.43 -11.55 -25.97
C LEU A 82 -11.55 -11.44 -24.73
N PHE A 83 -11.87 -12.20 -23.67
CA PHE A 83 -11.07 -12.19 -22.44
C PHE A 83 -9.61 -12.60 -22.68
N ARG A 84 -9.36 -13.56 -23.57
CA ARG A 84 -8.01 -13.93 -23.99
C ARG A 84 -7.29 -12.76 -24.68
N VAL A 85 -7.96 -12.08 -25.62
CA VAL A 85 -7.39 -10.92 -26.33
C VAL A 85 -7.06 -9.77 -25.36
N LEU A 86 -7.93 -9.48 -24.39
CA LEU A 86 -7.68 -8.47 -23.35
C LEU A 86 -6.44 -8.81 -22.51
N LYS A 87 -6.26 -10.08 -22.13
CA LYS A 87 -5.05 -10.52 -21.42
C LYS A 87 -3.79 -10.40 -22.29
N SER A 88 -3.88 -10.74 -23.57
CA SER A 88 -2.76 -10.56 -24.51
C SER A 88 -2.39 -9.08 -24.68
N TYR A 89 -3.38 -8.19 -24.72
CA TYR A 89 -3.15 -6.75 -24.73
C TYR A 89 -2.45 -6.27 -23.46
N LEU A 90 -2.86 -6.74 -22.28
CA LEU A 90 -2.17 -6.43 -21.02
C LEU A 90 -0.70 -6.85 -21.04
N VAL A 91 -0.42 -8.10 -21.47
CA VAL A 91 0.96 -8.59 -21.60
C VAL A 91 1.75 -7.72 -22.58
N PHE A 92 1.17 -7.40 -23.73
CA PHE A 92 1.80 -6.52 -24.71
C PHE A 92 2.09 -5.14 -24.12
N LYS A 93 1.14 -4.53 -23.42
CA LYS A 93 1.30 -3.20 -22.83
C LYS A 93 2.37 -3.19 -21.74
N GLU A 94 2.35 -4.20 -20.86
CA GLU A 94 3.32 -4.33 -19.77
C GLU A 94 4.74 -4.52 -20.33
N GLN A 95 4.92 -5.47 -21.26
CA GLN A 95 6.21 -5.73 -21.89
C GLN A 95 6.72 -4.52 -22.67
N THR A 96 5.82 -3.76 -23.30
CA THR A 96 6.19 -2.60 -24.13
C THR A 96 6.28 -1.28 -23.36
N SER A 97 6.01 -1.26 -22.06
CA SER A 97 6.00 -0.04 -21.24
C SER A 97 7.40 0.57 -21.03
N ASN A 98 8.44 -0.27 -20.96
CA ASN A 98 9.82 0.16 -20.74
C ASN A 98 10.57 0.23 -22.08
N ALA A 99 10.82 1.46 -22.55
CA ALA A 99 11.52 1.70 -23.82
C ALA A 99 12.93 1.09 -23.86
N ALA A 100 13.70 1.16 -22.76
CA ALA A 100 15.04 0.58 -22.70
C ALA A 100 14.98 -0.95 -22.77
N ALA A 101 14.12 -1.59 -21.96
CA ALA A 101 13.96 -3.04 -21.97
C ALA A 101 13.49 -3.58 -23.35
N ASN A 102 12.56 -2.88 -24.01
CA ASN A 102 12.15 -3.19 -25.38
C ASN A 102 13.31 -3.15 -26.36
N GLN A 103 14.12 -2.10 -26.26
CA GLN A 103 15.26 -1.90 -27.15
C GLN A 103 16.34 -2.96 -26.91
N ILE A 104 16.59 -3.35 -25.66
CA ILE A 104 17.45 -4.50 -25.31
C ILE A 104 16.89 -5.79 -25.93
N ALA A 105 15.58 -6.01 -25.85
CA ALA A 105 14.95 -7.18 -26.46
C ALA A 105 15.08 -7.20 -28.00
N LEU A 106 15.02 -6.03 -28.65
CA LEU A 106 15.28 -5.89 -30.09
C LEU A 106 16.74 -6.22 -30.42
N ALA A 107 17.71 -5.66 -29.68
CA ALA A 107 19.12 -5.98 -29.85
C ALA A 107 19.36 -7.50 -29.72
N ARG A 108 18.82 -8.12 -28.67
CA ARG A 108 18.83 -9.59 -28.50
C ARG A 108 18.25 -10.33 -29.70
N ALA A 109 17.10 -9.88 -30.22
CA ALA A 109 16.44 -10.50 -31.37
C ALA A 109 17.27 -10.41 -32.66
N LEU A 110 17.98 -9.30 -32.87
CA LEU A 110 18.89 -9.09 -34.00
C LEU A 110 20.15 -9.94 -33.87
N ARG A 111 20.75 -10.00 -32.68
CA ARG A 111 21.90 -10.87 -32.38
C ARG A 111 21.58 -12.34 -32.65
N LYS A 112 20.43 -12.83 -32.17
CA LYS A 112 19.98 -14.22 -32.41
C LYS A 112 19.83 -14.57 -33.90
N ARG A 113 19.70 -13.57 -34.77
CA ARG A 113 19.60 -13.71 -36.23
C ARG A 113 20.91 -13.40 -36.96
N ASN A 114 22.01 -13.21 -36.23
CA ASN A 114 23.32 -12.83 -36.75
C ASN A 114 23.32 -11.52 -37.58
N LEU A 115 22.44 -10.58 -37.24
CA LEU A 115 22.32 -9.28 -37.92
C LEU A 115 23.22 -8.21 -37.28
N GLY A 116 24.54 -8.43 -37.29
CA GLY A 116 25.53 -7.64 -36.53
C GLY A 116 25.46 -6.12 -36.76
N ARG A 117 25.40 -5.66 -38.02
CA ARG A 117 25.31 -4.21 -38.32
C ARG A 117 24.07 -3.54 -37.72
N LEU A 118 22.93 -4.24 -37.72
CA LEU A 118 21.70 -3.74 -37.12
C LEU A 118 21.81 -3.80 -35.59
N PHE A 119 22.38 -4.88 -35.05
CA PHE A 119 22.64 -5.01 -33.62
C PHE A 119 23.45 -3.83 -33.09
N ASP A 120 24.58 -3.48 -33.71
CA ASP A 120 25.45 -2.40 -33.22
C ASP A 120 24.72 -1.04 -33.13
N LYS A 121 23.86 -0.77 -34.12
CA LYS A 121 23.03 0.45 -34.14
C LYS A 121 21.99 0.41 -33.01
N GLU A 122 21.23 -0.67 -32.92
CA GLU A 122 20.14 -0.79 -31.95
C GLU A 122 20.64 -0.94 -30.50
N TYR A 123 21.83 -1.51 -30.30
CA TYR A 123 22.54 -1.57 -29.02
C TYR A 123 22.85 -0.16 -28.49
N LYS A 124 23.45 0.70 -29.33
CA LYS A 124 23.74 2.10 -28.94
C LYS A 124 22.48 2.89 -28.62
N ILE A 125 21.34 2.54 -29.24
CA ILE A 125 20.05 3.14 -28.87
C ILE A 125 19.61 2.63 -27.50
N ALA A 126 19.74 1.33 -27.21
CA ALA A 126 19.41 0.76 -25.91
C ALA A 126 20.24 1.41 -24.78
N GLU A 127 21.55 1.53 -24.99
CA GLU A 127 22.49 2.16 -24.06
C GLU A 127 22.07 3.59 -23.73
N ARG A 128 21.84 4.42 -24.77
CA ARG A 128 21.39 5.81 -24.56
C ARG A 128 20.04 5.92 -23.87
N LEU A 129 19.10 5.01 -24.16
CA LEU A 129 17.80 4.99 -23.48
C LEU A 129 17.96 4.64 -22.00
N LEU A 130 18.84 3.70 -21.69
CA LEU A 130 19.14 3.29 -20.33
C LEU A 130 19.85 4.40 -19.55
N GLU A 131 20.88 5.04 -20.11
CA GLU A 131 21.62 6.14 -19.48
C GLU A 131 20.72 7.35 -19.18
N LYS A 132 19.81 7.68 -20.12
CA LYS A 132 18.83 8.76 -19.97
C LYS A 132 17.72 8.44 -18.97
N SER A 133 17.54 7.17 -18.60
CA SER A 133 16.62 6.82 -17.53
C SER A 133 17.05 7.56 -16.26
N PRO A 134 16.14 8.23 -15.54
CA PRO A 134 16.50 8.86 -14.27
C PRO A 134 16.76 7.81 -13.18
N PHE A 135 16.27 6.58 -13.36
CA PHE A 135 16.30 5.56 -12.32
C PHE A 135 17.69 4.96 -12.12
N ARG A 136 18.10 4.79 -10.86
CA ARG A 136 19.35 4.15 -10.39
C ARG A 136 19.05 3.13 -9.29
N ASP A 137 17.91 2.48 -9.43
CA ASP A 137 17.47 1.39 -8.56
C ASP A 137 18.04 0.03 -9.02
N ALA A 138 17.71 -1.03 -8.30
CA ALA A 138 18.16 -2.38 -8.67
C ALA A 138 17.73 -2.78 -10.10
N GLY A 139 16.56 -2.33 -10.57
CA GLY A 139 16.10 -2.63 -11.92
C GLY A 139 16.98 -2.02 -13.02
N TYR A 140 17.52 -0.81 -12.79
CA TYR A 140 18.50 -0.20 -13.70
C TYR A 140 19.74 -1.07 -13.86
N HIS A 141 20.33 -1.54 -12.76
CA HIS A 141 21.52 -2.40 -12.78
C HIS A 141 21.24 -3.74 -13.47
N PHE A 142 20.04 -4.29 -13.30
CA PHE A 142 19.62 -5.50 -14.02
C PHE A 142 19.49 -5.24 -15.53
N ASP A 143 18.84 -4.16 -15.95
CA ASP A 143 18.70 -3.81 -17.37
C ASP A 143 20.08 -3.56 -18.01
N LYS A 144 21.00 -2.91 -17.28
CA LYS A 144 22.39 -2.69 -17.74
C LYS A 144 23.16 -4.00 -17.89
N TYR A 145 23.05 -4.89 -16.90
CA TYR A 145 23.58 -6.25 -17.00
C TYR A 145 23.04 -7.00 -18.23
N GLN A 146 21.73 -6.93 -18.48
CA GLN A 146 21.10 -7.58 -19.63
C GLN A 146 21.60 -7.03 -20.96
N LEU A 147 21.84 -5.72 -21.05
CA LEU A 147 22.41 -5.09 -22.24
C LEU A 147 23.84 -5.59 -22.49
N LEU A 148 24.72 -5.51 -21.47
CA LEU A 148 26.12 -5.93 -21.56
C LEU A 148 26.26 -7.42 -21.88
N LEU A 149 25.31 -8.26 -21.42
CA LEU A 149 25.25 -9.67 -21.78
C LEU A 149 25.14 -9.88 -23.30
N GLU A 150 24.35 -9.05 -23.99
CA GLU A 150 24.18 -9.15 -25.44
C GLU A 150 25.46 -8.71 -26.18
N GLU A 151 26.17 -7.68 -25.69
CA GLU A 151 27.49 -7.26 -26.22
C GLU A 151 28.54 -8.37 -26.09
N ILE A 152 28.66 -8.97 -24.91
CA ILE A 152 29.61 -10.07 -24.68
C ILE A 152 29.26 -11.26 -25.57
N SER A 153 27.98 -11.56 -25.72
CA SER A 153 27.50 -12.69 -26.52
C SER A 153 27.79 -12.54 -28.01
N ILE A 154 27.81 -11.32 -28.56
CA ILE A 154 28.20 -11.08 -29.95
C ILE A 154 29.73 -11.01 -30.10
N THR A 155 30.44 -10.45 -29.12
CA THR A 155 31.90 -10.24 -29.19
C THR A 155 32.70 -11.54 -29.12
N LYS A 156 32.15 -12.59 -28.49
CA LYS A 156 32.68 -13.97 -28.57
C LYS A 156 32.83 -14.49 -30.01
N GLN A 157 32.22 -13.82 -31.00
CA GLN A 157 32.34 -14.15 -32.41
C GLN A 157 33.47 -13.38 -33.16
N GLY A 158 34.25 -12.48 -32.53
CA GLY A 158 35.42 -11.91 -33.25
C GLY A 158 36.19 -10.65 -32.79
N SER A 159 36.27 -10.21 -31.52
CA SER A 159 37.14 -9.02 -31.21
C SER A 159 37.78 -8.92 -29.81
N ARG A 160 38.80 -8.02 -29.69
CA ARG A 160 39.82 -7.89 -28.62
C ARG A 160 39.44 -7.06 -27.37
N ASN A 161 38.29 -6.36 -27.33
CA ASN A 161 37.92 -5.47 -26.21
C ASN A 161 37.10 -6.12 -25.07
N LEU A 162 37.10 -7.45 -24.99
CA LEU A 162 36.28 -8.25 -24.05
C LEU A 162 36.54 -7.94 -22.56
N ALA A 163 37.75 -7.55 -22.17
CA ALA A 163 38.12 -7.44 -20.75
C ALA A 163 37.36 -6.31 -20.01
N GLY A 164 37.19 -5.14 -20.65
CA GLY A 164 36.48 -3.99 -20.08
C GLY A 164 34.99 -4.28 -19.89
N SER A 165 34.32 -4.69 -20.97
CA SER A 165 32.89 -5.02 -20.95
C SER A 165 32.58 -6.17 -19.99
N PHE A 166 33.49 -7.14 -19.82
CA PHE A 166 33.30 -8.24 -18.88
C PHE A 166 33.37 -7.79 -17.41
N SER A 167 34.28 -6.88 -17.07
CA SER A 167 34.38 -6.33 -15.71
C SER A 167 33.13 -5.54 -15.34
N GLU A 168 32.64 -4.69 -16.25
CA GLU A 168 31.41 -3.94 -16.05
C GLU A 168 30.19 -4.86 -15.95
N PHE A 169 30.07 -5.85 -16.84
CA PHE A 169 29.03 -6.87 -16.81
C PHE A 169 28.95 -7.60 -15.45
N SER A 170 30.10 -7.99 -14.89
CA SER A 170 30.18 -8.64 -13.59
C SER A 170 29.77 -7.70 -12.45
N SER A 171 30.21 -6.44 -12.51
CA SER A 171 29.91 -5.40 -11.51
C SER A 171 28.41 -5.08 -11.47
N GLU A 172 27.75 -4.94 -12.61
CA GLU A 172 26.32 -4.64 -12.69
C GLU A 172 25.47 -5.80 -12.13
N LEU A 173 25.85 -7.05 -12.42
CA LEU A 173 25.19 -8.22 -11.81
C LEU A 173 25.37 -8.25 -10.29
N THR A 174 26.60 -8.01 -9.82
CA THR A 174 26.93 -7.97 -8.39
C THR A 174 26.11 -6.90 -7.68
N THR A 175 26.05 -5.70 -8.27
CA THR A 175 25.29 -4.56 -7.73
C THR A 175 23.80 -4.87 -7.64
N TYR A 176 23.22 -5.40 -8.72
CA TYR A 176 21.82 -5.84 -8.73
C TYR A 176 21.54 -6.87 -7.64
N PHE A 177 22.40 -7.89 -7.54
CA PHE A 177 22.26 -8.97 -6.58
C PHE A 177 22.29 -8.46 -5.13
N ILE A 178 23.28 -7.64 -4.79
CA ILE A 178 23.43 -7.03 -3.47
C ILE A 178 22.20 -6.17 -3.14
N ALA A 179 21.81 -5.25 -4.03
CA ALA A 179 20.67 -4.38 -3.80
C ALA A 179 19.38 -5.18 -3.56
N LYS A 180 19.13 -6.23 -4.36
CA LYS A 180 17.95 -7.08 -4.18
C LYS A 180 18.00 -7.92 -2.91
N LYS A 181 19.16 -8.44 -2.52
CA LYS A 181 19.30 -9.19 -1.27
C LYS A 181 19.09 -8.30 -0.05
N LEU A 182 19.61 -7.07 -0.06
CA LEU A 182 19.35 -6.10 1.00
C LEU A 182 17.87 -5.69 1.06
N TRP A 183 17.22 -5.48 -0.09
CA TRP A 183 15.77 -5.23 -0.14
C TRP A 183 14.95 -6.40 0.43
N GLN A 184 15.31 -7.64 0.08
CA GLN A 184 14.68 -8.84 0.64
C GLN A 184 14.87 -8.92 2.15
N ALA A 185 16.07 -8.64 2.65
CA ALA A 185 16.36 -8.63 4.07
C ALA A 185 15.53 -7.56 4.82
N CYS A 186 15.42 -6.35 4.27
CA CYS A 186 14.53 -5.32 4.81
C CYS A 186 13.07 -5.79 4.86
N SER A 187 12.60 -6.38 3.77
CA SER A 187 11.22 -6.88 3.64
C SER A 187 10.94 -8.00 4.66
N ALA A 188 11.91 -8.89 4.88
CA ALA A 188 11.82 -9.96 5.88
C ALA A 188 11.70 -9.41 7.30
N VAL A 189 12.52 -8.40 7.67
CA VAL A 189 12.44 -7.76 8.99
C VAL A 189 11.08 -7.09 9.20
N MET A 190 10.55 -6.41 8.18
CA MET A 190 9.22 -5.80 8.23
C MET A 190 8.12 -6.86 8.39
N TYR A 191 8.20 -7.96 7.63
CA TYR A 191 7.23 -9.04 7.69
C TYR A 191 7.22 -9.75 9.06
N LYS A 192 8.40 -10.06 9.62
CA LYS A 192 8.57 -10.63 10.97
C LYS A 192 7.94 -9.74 12.04
N THR A 193 8.14 -8.42 11.93
CA THR A 193 7.60 -7.44 12.86
C THR A 193 6.06 -7.38 12.82
N VAL A 194 5.45 -7.45 11.63
CA VAL A 194 4.00 -7.32 11.46
C VAL A 194 3.28 -8.65 11.74
N TRP A 195 3.80 -9.77 11.24
CA TRP A 195 3.10 -11.06 11.22
C TRP A 195 3.58 -12.06 12.26
N LYS A 196 4.62 -11.73 13.04
CA LYS A 196 5.28 -12.64 14.01
C LYS A 196 5.63 -13.99 13.39
N ALA A 197 5.87 -14.02 12.08
CA ALA A 197 6.26 -15.22 11.36
C ALA A 197 7.77 -15.45 11.51
N GLU A 198 8.16 -16.71 11.66
CA GLU A 198 9.55 -17.11 11.53
C GLU A 198 9.92 -17.06 10.05
N VAL A 199 10.85 -16.18 9.71
CA VAL A 199 11.49 -16.13 8.39
C VAL A 199 12.90 -16.62 8.62
N GLU A 200 13.28 -17.70 7.94
CA GLU A 200 14.65 -18.21 7.97
C GLU A 200 15.60 -17.16 7.39
N GLU A 201 16.66 -16.85 8.13
CA GLU A 201 17.71 -15.95 7.66
C GLU A 201 18.63 -16.71 6.69
N GLU A 202 18.94 -16.11 5.55
CA GLU A 202 19.84 -16.74 4.56
C GLU A 202 21.31 -16.51 4.94
N ASP A 203 22.11 -17.58 4.90
CA ASP A 203 23.55 -17.58 5.21
C ASP A 203 24.38 -16.54 4.43
N ILE A 204 23.92 -16.11 3.24
CA ILE A 204 24.66 -15.18 2.38
C ILE A 204 24.55 -13.71 2.81
N LEU A 205 23.57 -13.34 3.64
CA LEU A 205 23.33 -11.94 4.00
C LEU A 205 24.51 -11.34 4.75
N GLU A 206 25.13 -12.09 5.68
CA GLU A 206 26.29 -11.61 6.43
C GLU A 206 27.48 -11.31 5.49
N ALA A 207 27.74 -12.21 4.54
CA ALA A 207 28.78 -11.99 3.53
C ALA A 207 28.51 -10.74 2.68
N ILE A 208 27.24 -10.48 2.34
CA ILE A 208 26.84 -9.28 1.61
C ILE A 208 27.06 -8.01 2.44
N LEU A 209 26.66 -8.02 3.72
CA LEU A 209 26.86 -6.87 4.62
C LEU A 209 28.34 -6.54 4.80
N ASN A 210 29.17 -7.57 5.00
CA ASN A 210 30.62 -7.43 5.10
C ASN A 210 31.22 -6.90 3.78
N HIS A 211 30.76 -7.40 2.64
CA HIS A 211 31.19 -6.92 1.34
C HIS A 211 30.82 -5.44 1.13
N VAL A 212 29.60 -5.02 1.46
CA VAL A 212 29.18 -3.61 1.32
C VAL A 212 29.97 -2.70 2.25
N GLN A 213 30.29 -3.15 3.47
CA GLN A 213 31.10 -2.38 4.41
C GLN A 213 32.57 -2.25 3.97
N ALA A 214 33.11 -3.25 3.29
CA ALA A 214 34.51 -3.28 2.83
C ALA A 214 34.75 -2.54 1.50
N ASN A 215 33.70 -2.14 0.78
CA ASN A 215 33.79 -1.53 -0.55
C ASN A 215 33.01 -0.21 -0.61
N ASP A 216 33.35 0.65 -1.58
CA ASP A 216 32.65 1.93 -1.75
C ASP A 216 31.40 1.77 -2.64
N TYR A 217 30.23 1.80 -1.99
CA TYR A 217 28.91 1.85 -2.65
C TYR A 217 28.25 3.22 -2.56
N SER A 218 28.99 4.28 -2.19
CA SER A 218 28.43 5.63 -2.02
C SER A 218 27.76 6.17 -3.29
N GLY A 219 28.34 5.85 -4.46
CA GLY A 219 27.82 6.20 -5.79
C GLY A 219 26.72 5.29 -6.32
N VAL A 220 26.25 4.31 -5.53
CA VAL A 220 25.25 3.31 -5.94
C VAL A 220 23.99 3.43 -5.06
N PRO A 221 23.00 4.25 -5.46
CA PRO A 221 21.85 4.57 -4.62
C PRO A 221 21.10 3.34 -4.12
N ALA A 222 20.85 2.35 -5.00
CA ALA A 222 20.13 1.13 -4.66
C ALA A 222 20.76 0.35 -3.49
N VAL A 223 22.08 0.14 -3.53
CA VAL A 223 22.80 -0.58 -2.47
C VAL A 223 22.84 0.27 -1.20
N ASN A 224 23.19 1.54 -1.34
CA ASN A 224 23.39 2.44 -0.23
C ASN A 224 22.08 2.63 0.59
N LEU A 225 20.96 2.83 -0.09
CA LEU A 225 19.64 2.96 0.54
C LEU A 225 19.23 1.69 1.30
N TYR A 226 19.29 0.53 0.65
CA TYR A 226 18.85 -0.70 1.30
C TYR A 226 19.79 -1.17 2.40
N TYR A 227 21.09 -0.89 2.30
CA TYR A 227 22.04 -1.14 3.39
C TYR A 227 21.68 -0.32 4.63
N HIS A 228 21.52 1.00 4.47
CA HIS A 228 21.14 1.89 5.59
C HIS A 228 19.75 1.57 6.15
N CYS A 229 18.81 1.20 5.28
CA CYS A 229 17.49 0.71 5.67
C CYS A 229 17.59 -0.54 6.54
N TYR A 230 18.37 -1.54 6.12
CA TYR A 230 18.55 -2.77 6.88
C TYR A 230 19.20 -2.50 8.25
N LYS A 231 20.27 -1.69 8.28
CA LYS A 231 20.95 -1.29 9.52
C LYS A 231 20.03 -0.52 10.46
N ALA A 232 19.21 0.40 9.95
CA ALA A 232 18.23 1.14 10.74
C ALA A 232 17.12 0.23 11.32
N LEU A 233 16.79 -0.86 10.64
CA LEU A 233 15.78 -1.81 11.09
C LEU A 233 16.31 -2.80 12.14
N THR A 234 17.59 -3.15 12.09
CA THR A 234 18.16 -4.27 12.86
C THR A 234 19.12 -3.87 13.98
N GLU A 235 19.82 -2.74 13.87
CA GLU A 235 20.77 -2.32 14.92
C GLU A 235 20.08 -1.63 16.11
N THR A 236 20.61 -1.89 17.30
CA THR A 236 20.16 -1.27 18.56
C THR A 236 20.44 0.24 18.55
N ASP A 237 21.65 0.66 18.18
CA ASP A 237 22.00 2.08 18.00
C ASP A 237 21.82 2.51 16.54
N SER A 238 20.56 2.55 16.12
CA SER A 238 20.18 2.73 14.73
C SER A 238 19.99 4.19 14.27
N LEU A 239 20.18 5.17 15.17
CA LEU A 239 19.84 6.57 14.86
C LEU A 239 20.66 7.11 13.68
N ARG A 240 21.99 6.89 13.70
CA ARG A 240 22.88 7.30 12.60
C ARG A 240 22.46 6.71 11.24
N TRP A 241 22.01 5.45 11.23
CA TRP A 241 21.59 4.76 10.01
C TRP A 241 20.26 5.28 9.50
N PHE A 242 19.34 5.59 10.42
CA PHE A 242 18.06 6.21 10.11
C PHE A 242 18.24 7.63 9.52
N GLU A 243 19.10 8.45 10.11
CA GLU A 243 19.39 9.80 9.60
C GLU A 243 20.02 9.76 8.21
N ALA A 244 20.99 8.86 8.00
CA ALA A 244 21.58 8.63 6.70
C ALA A 244 20.54 8.13 5.68
N LEU A 245 19.68 7.18 6.04
CA LEU A 245 18.58 6.69 5.20
C LEU A 245 17.65 7.84 4.77
N ARG A 246 17.25 8.70 5.71
CA ARG A 246 16.39 9.87 5.44
C ARG A 246 17.05 10.81 4.43
N ASN A 247 18.33 11.13 4.63
CA ASN A 247 19.07 12.02 3.74
C ASN A 247 19.27 11.42 2.33
N LEU A 248 19.61 10.13 2.26
CA LEU A 248 19.75 9.40 1.00
C LEU A 248 18.41 9.35 0.24
N THR A 249 17.31 9.03 0.93
CA THR A 249 15.98 8.94 0.30
C THR A 249 15.57 10.27 -0.33
N ARG A 250 15.81 11.39 0.38
CA ARG A 250 15.52 12.74 -0.14
C ARG A 250 16.44 13.11 -1.31
N SER A 251 17.73 12.80 -1.21
CA SER A 251 18.72 13.13 -2.24
C SER A 251 18.54 12.34 -3.54
N HIS A 252 18.05 11.11 -3.42
CA HIS A 252 17.87 10.19 -4.55
C HIS A 252 16.42 10.00 -4.98
N PHE A 253 15.47 10.77 -4.44
CA PHE A 253 14.03 10.67 -4.74
C PHE A 253 13.73 10.57 -6.23
N ALA A 254 14.33 11.45 -7.05
CA ALA A 254 14.10 11.49 -8.50
C ALA A 254 14.72 10.30 -9.25
N SER A 255 15.66 9.59 -8.62
CA SER A 255 16.35 8.42 -9.18
C SER A 255 15.75 7.08 -8.77
N LEU A 256 14.62 7.09 -8.06
CA LEU A 256 13.93 5.88 -7.61
C LEU A 256 12.54 5.81 -8.20
N ARG A 257 12.00 4.61 -8.33
CA ARG A 257 10.59 4.43 -8.71
C ARG A 257 9.69 4.82 -7.55
N ALA A 258 8.51 5.37 -7.86
CA ALA A 258 7.57 5.87 -6.84
C ALA A 258 7.20 4.82 -5.77
N ALA A 259 7.03 3.56 -6.17
CA ALA A 259 6.74 2.46 -5.24
C ALA A 259 7.89 2.22 -4.24
N GLU A 260 9.14 2.28 -4.71
CA GLU A 260 10.32 2.11 -3.87
C GLU A 260 10.49 3.27 -2.89
N VAL A 261 10.30 4.51 -3.36
CA VAL A 261 10.30 5.68 -2.49
C VAL A 261 9.26 5.54 -1.38
N ARG A 262 8.03 5.16 -1.74
CA ARG A 262 6.96 4.96 -0.77
C ARG A 262 7.37 3.94 0.30
N ASP A 263 7.93 2.81 -0.10
CA ASP A 263 8.33 1.76 0.84
C ASP A 263 9.40 2.28 1.82
N LEU A 264 10.37 3.07 1.33
CA LEU A 264 11.39 3.72 2.17
C LEU A 264 10.78 4.74 3.16
N TYR A 265 9.80 5.54 2.73
CA TYR A 265 9.05 6.43 3.63
C TYR A 265 8.31 5.65 4.71
N LEU A 266 7.65 4.54 4.35
CA LEU A 266 6.93 3.71 5.31
C LEU A 266 7.88 3.07 6.33
N VAL A 267 9.06 2.62 5.91
CA VAL A 267 10.13 2.16 6.81
C VAL A 267 10.52 3.27 7.79
N ALA A 268 10.83 4.46 7.28
CA ALA A 268 11.26 5.60 8.09
C ALA A 268 10.18 6.02 9.10
N ILE A 269 8.93 6.09 8.68
CA ILE A 269 7.79 6.37 9.54
C ILE A 269 7.65 5.30 10.62
N ASN A 270 7.70 4.02 10.27
CA ASN A 270 7.58 2.92 11.22
C ASN A 270 8.74 2.92 12.24
N TYR A 271 9.95 3.29 11.82
CA TYR A 271 11.08 3.51 12.72
C TYR A 271 10.73 4.58 13.77
N CYS A 272 10.25 5.74 13.34
CA CYS A 272 9.85 6.82 14.23
C CYS A 272 8.71 6.41 15.19
N ILE A 273 7.70 5.71 14.69
CA ILE A 273 6.58 5.22 15.52
C ILE A 273 7.08 4.24 16.59
N ARG A 274 8.04 3.36 16.28
CA ARG A 274 8.63 2.45 17.25
C ARG A 274 9.39 3.21 18.36
N ARG A 275 10.20 4.21 18.01
CA ARG A 275 10.91 5.06 18.98
C ARG A 275 9.93 5.84 19.86
N PHE A 276 8.87 6.40 19.26
CA PHE A 276 7.79 7.06 20.00
C PHE A 276 7.12 6.13 21.01
N ASN A 277 6.78 4.90 20.61
CA ASN A 277 6.17 3.91 21.50
C ASN A 277 7.11 3.48 22.63
N ASN A 278 8.43 3.58 22.45
CA ASN A 278 9.43 3.35 23.49
C ASN A 278 9.66 4.56 24.42
N GLY A 279 8.88 5.64 24.25
CA GLY A 279 8.89 6.81 25.13
C GLY A 279 9.58 8.05 24.56
N GLU A 280 10.19 7.95 23.38
CA GLU A 280 10.92 9.06 22.75
C GLU A 280 9.98 9.96 21.95
N LYS A 281 9.34 10.89 22.65
CA LYS A 281 8.22 11.70 22.13
C LYS A 281 8.54 12.51 20.87
N ASP A 282 9.78 12.96 20.70
CA ASP A 282 10.19 13.79 19.57
C ASP A 282 10.04 13.08 18.22
N PHE A 283 10.13 11.74 18.21
CA PHE A 283 9.96 10.96 16.99
C PHE A 283 8.53 11.00 16.43
N LEU A 284 7.51 11.37 17.23
CA LEU A 284 6.17 11.56 16.68
C LEU A 284 6.13 12.75 15.72
N LYS A 285 6.83 13.84 16.06
CA LYS A 285 6.94 15.02 15.19
C LYS A 285 7.68 14.68 13.91
N GLU A 286 8.73 13.89 14.02
CA GLU A 286 9.49 13.40 12.87
C GLU A 286 8.64 12.51 11.94
N ALA A 287 7.90 11.54 12.49
CA ALA A 287 6.95 10.72 11.73
C ALA A 287 5.91 11.59 11.00
N PHE A 288 5.37 12.61 11.66
CA PHE A 288 4.40 13.52 11.08
C PHE A 288 4.98 14.37 9.95
N ASN A 289 6.23 14.81 10.07
CA ASN A 289 6.93 15.51 8.99
C ASN A 289 7.15 14.61 7.77
N LEU A 290 7.54 13.35 7.98
CA LEU A 290 7.68 12.37 6.90
C LEU A 290 6.35 12.11 6.19
N TYR A 291 5.24 12.06 6.93
CA TYR A 291 3.91 11.97 6.32
C TYR A 291 3.60 13.19 5.43
N LYS A 292 3.84 14.42 5.93
CA LYS A 292 3.63 15.65 5.13
C LYS A 292 4.46 15.66 3.86
N GLU A 293 5.74 15.29 3.96
CA GLU A 293 6.65 15.23 2.82
C GLU A 293 6.18 14.19 1.79
N GLY A 294 5.86 12.97 2.20
CA GLY A 294 5.38 11.94 1.29
C GLY A 294 4.03 12.29 0.61
N LEU A 295 3.14 13.02 1.30
CA LEU A 295 1.92 13.55 0.70
C LEU A 295 2.21 14.62 -0.37
N GLN A 296 3.15 15.55 -0.09
CA GLN A 296 3.56 16.59 -1.05
C GLN A 296 4.20 15.99 -2.30
N LEU A 297 4.98 14.92 -2.13
CA LEU A 297 5.62 14.18 -3.22
C LEU A 297 4.66 13.22 -3.94
N GLY A 298 3.44 13.03 -3.42
CA GLY A 298 2.44 12.11 -3.99
C GLY A 298 2.80 10.62 -3.84
N THR A 299 3.77 10.27 -2.98
CA THR A 299 4.31 8.90 -2.89
C THR A 299 3.33 7.92 -2.24
N PHE A 300 2.42 8.40 -1.40
CA PHE A 300 1.41 7.57 -0.75
C PHE A 300 0.16 7.33 -1.61
N LEU A 301 0.08 7.92 -2.81
CA LEU A 301 -1.05 7.72 -3.72
C LEU A 301 -0.77 6.57 -4.69
N GLU A 302 -1.46 5.45 -4.51
CA GLU A 302 -1.46 4.33 -5.45
C GLU A 302 -2.70 4.40 -6.33
N ASN A 303 -2.53 4.48 -7.66
CA ASN A 303 -3.66 4.64 -8.58
C ASN A 303 -4.57 5.83 -8.19
N ASN A 304 -3.96 6.92 -7.73
CA ASN A 304 -4.64 8.11 -7.20
C ASN A 304 -5.48 7.84 -5.93
N MET A 305 -5.15 6.80 -5.17
CA MET A 305 -5.83 6.44 -3.94
C MET A 305 -4.86 6.41 -2.75
N LEU A 306 -5.31 6.92 -1.61
CA LEU A 306 -4.61 6.88 -0.34
C LEU A 306 -5.18 5.75 0.52
N SER A 307 -4.30 4.88 1.03
CA SER A 307 -4.70 3.83 1.96
C SER A 307 -5.39 4.41 3.19
N ARG A 308 -6.54 3.82 3.57
CA ARG A 308 -7.27 4.21 4.79
C ARG A 308 -6.41 4.14 6.05
N PHE A 309 -5.45 3.21 6.10
CA PHE A 309 -4.55 3.06 7.23
C PHE A 309 -3.56 4.24 7.32
N THR A 310 -2.97 4.63 6.19
CA THR A 310 -2.11 5.81 6.11
C THR A 310 -2.88 7.07 6.48
N TYR A 311 -4.10 7.23 5.95
CA TYR A 311 -4.99 8.34 6.28
C TYR A 311 -5.26 8.44 7.79
N ASN A 312 -5.63 7.33 8.43
CA ASN A 312 -5.84 7.26 9.88
C ASN A 312 -4.58 7.65 10.66
N ASN A 313 -3.43 7.08 10.29
CA ASN A 313 -2.18 7.30 11.02
C ASN A 313 -1.73 8.76 10.97
N ILE A 314 -1.92 9.42 9.82
CA ILE A 314 -1.64 10.85 9.63
C ILE A 314 -2.51 11.69 10.56
N VAL A 315 -3.82 11.42 10.58
CA VAL A 315 -4.77 12.13 11.47
C VAL A 315 -4.37 11.92 12.93
N MET A 316 -4.13 10.68 13.34
CA MET A 316 -3.76 10.37 14.72
C MET A 316 -2.46 11.07 15.15
N ALA A 317 -1.42 11.03 14.31
CA ALA A 317 -0.16 11.71 14.60
C ALA A 317 -0.35 13.23 14.73
N GLY A 318 -1.06 13.85 13.78
CA GLY A 318 -1.34 15.29 13.83
C GLY A 318 -2.17 15.70 15.04
N LEU A 319 -3.19 14.92 15.42
CA LEU A 319 -4.01 15.19 16.60
C LEU A 319 -3.22 15.08 17.90
N LEU A 320 -2.36 14.07 18.04
CA LEU A 320 -1.47 13.93 19.20
C LEU A 320 -0.48 15.10 19.32
N LEU A 321 -0.03 15.65 18.19
CA LEU A 321 0.79 16.87 18.11
C LEU A 321 -0.02 18.17 18.23
N LYS A 322 -1.36 18.09 18.38
CA LYS A 322 -2.29 19.23 18.44
C LYS A 322 -2.30 20.11 17.19
N GLU A 323 -1.97 19.54 16.03
CA GLU A 323 -1.91 20.20 14.72
C GLU A 323 -3.31 20.33 14.09
N PHE A 324 -4.27 20.86 14.85
CA PHE A 324 -5.69 20.81 14.52
C PHE A 324 -6.05 21.50 13.21
N ILE A 325 -5.42 22.63 12.89
CA ILE A 325 -5.71 23.37 11.65
C ILE A 325 -5.29 22.52 10.45
N TRP A 326 -4.07 21.97 10.50
CA TRP A 326 -3.53 21.13 9.45
C TRP A 326 -4.36 19.85 9.27
N VAL A 327 -4.70 19.17 10.36
CA VAL A 327 -5.52 17.93 10.30
C VAL A 327 -6.89 18.21 9.70
N LYS A 328 -7.55 19.32 10.06
CA LYS A 328 -8.86 19.69 9.49
C LYS A 328 -8.80 19.83 7.97
N GLN A 329 -7.75 20.50 7.48
CA GLN A 329 -7.52 20.69 6.05
C GLN A 329 -7.23 19.35 5.35
N PHE A 330 -6.30 18.55 5.91
CA PHE A 330 -5.98 17.22 5.39
C PHE A 330 -7.21 16.33 5.24
N LEU A 331 -8.09 16.31 6.24
CA LEU A 331 -9.31 15.51 6.21
C LEU A 331 -10.18 15.86 4.99
N SER A 332 -10.33 17.15 4.70
CA SER A 332 -11.13 17.61 3.57
C SER A 332 -10.46 17.30 2.23
N ASP A 333 -9.18 17.65 2.11
CA ASP A 333 -8.45 17.58 0.82
C ASP A 333 -8.23 16.14 0.36
N TYR A 334 -8.00 15.22 1.29
CA TYR A 334 -7.68 13.83 0.96
C TYR A 334 -8.87 12.87 1.02
N ARG A 335 -10.10 13.35 1.29
CA ARG A 335 -11.31 12.52 1.35
C ARG A 335 -11.55 11.74 0.06
N GLU A 336 -11.47 12.40 -1.09
CA GLU A 336 -11.78 11.78 -2.38
C GLU A 336 -10.75 10.72 -2.81
N TYR A 337 -9.55 10.77 -2.24
CA TYR A 337 -8.48 9.81 -2.47
C TYR A 337 -8.69 8.51 -1.67
N ILE A 338 -9.63 8.46 -0.72
CA ILE A 338 -9.97 7.20 -0.04
C ILE A 338 -10.80 6.33 -0.98
N GLU A 339 -10.52 5.02 -0.99
CA GLU A 339 -11.31 4.02 -1.71
C GLU A 339 -12.82 4.23 -1.52
N PRO A 340 -13.63 4.30 -2.60
CA PRO A 340 -15.05 4.65 -2.50
C PRO A 340 -15.82 3.81 -1.49
N ARG A 341 -15.46 2.52 -1.38
CA ARG A 341 -16.05 1.58 -0.43
C ARG A 341 -15.87 2.02 1.03
N PHE A 342 -14.74 2.62 1.37
CA PHE A 342 -14.36 2.97 2.75
C PHE A 342 -14.36 4.47 3.01
N ARG A 343 -14.69 5.30 2.01
CA ARG A 343 -14.51 6.75 2.04
C ARG A 343 -15.28 7.41 3.18
N GLU A 344 -16.60 7.23 3.19
CA GLU A 344 -17.47 7.87 4.18
C GLU A 344 -17.17 7.36 5.59
N SER A 345 -17.03 6.04 5.74
CA SER A 345 -16.75 5.41 7.04
C SER A 345 -15.40 5.86 7.61
N THR A 346 -14.35 5.93 6.79
CA THR A 346 -13.02 6.41 7.21
C THR A 346 -13.02 7.91 7.50
N TYR A 347 -13.62 8.73 6.64
CA TYR A 347 -13.68 10.17 6.82
C TYR A 347 -14.44 10.54 8.10
N ASN A 348 -15.65 10.00 8.29
CA ASN A 348 -16.50 10.30 9.46
C ASN A 348 -15.86 9.84 10.77
N TYR A 349 -15.22 8.66 10.77
CA TYR A 349 -14.47 8.16 11.91
C TYR A 349 -13.37 9.13 12.34
N ASN A 350 -12.51 9.55 11.41
CA ASN A 350 -11.41 10.45 11.72
C ASN A 350 -11.87 11.86 12.09
N LEU A 351 -12.95 12.35 11.45
CA LEU A 351 -13.57 13.62 11.78
C LEU A 351 -14.19 13.61 13.19
N ALA A 352 -14.76 12.48 13.62
CA ALA A 352 -15.23 12.31 14.98
C ALA A 352 -14.10 12.38 16.00
N ILE A 353 -12.97 11.72 15.72
CA ILE A 353 -11.77 11.79 16.59
C ILE A 353 -11.24 13.22 16.65
N TYR A 354 -11.25 13.94 15.53
CA TYR A 354 -10.88 15.36 15.51
C TYR A 354 -11.71 16.19 16.50
N TYR A 355 -13.05 16.06 16.45
CA TYR A 355 -13.94 16.79 17.36
C TYR A 355 -13.87 16.29 18.80
N TYR A 356 -13.54 15.02 19.02
CA TYR A 356 -13.29 14.52 20.36
C TYR A 356 -12.01 15.12 20.97
N GLN A 357 -10.92 15.19 20.20
CA GLN A 357 -9.64 15.76 20.64
C GLN A 357 -9.66 17.30 20.72
N LYS A 358 -10.55 17.95 19.96
CA LYS A 358 -10.86 19.38 20.05
C LYS A 358 -12.29 19.52 20.59
N PRO A 359 -12.50 19.45 21.93
CA PRO A 359 -13.74 19.02 22.59
C PRO A 359 -15.04 19.67 22.11
N ASP A 360 -15.58 19.18 20.99
CA ASP A 360 -16.89 19.50 20.44
C ASP A 360 -17.68 18.19 20.42
N TYR A 361 -18.11 17.78 21.61
CA TYR A 361 -18.69 16.46 21.84
C TYR A 361 -20.01 16.25 21.12
N GLY A 362 -20.80 17.31 20.92
CA GLY A 362 -22.01 17.26 20.10
C GLY A 362 -21.71 16.77 18.68
N LYS A 363 -20.75 17.40 17.99
CA LYS A 363 -20.35 16.97 16.63
C LYS A 363 -19.69 15.60 16.61
N ALA A 364 -18.83 15.31 17.59
CA ALA A 364 -18.22 13.98 17.70
C ALA A 364 -19.29 12.89 17.83
N MET A 365 -20.26 13.08 18.73
CA MET A 365 -21.34 12.12 18.98
C MET A 365 -22.22 11.89 17.76
N THR A 366 -22.62 12.95 17.05
CA THR A 366 -23.40 12.83 15.80
C THR A 366 -22.72 11.93 14.77
N LEU A 367 -21.39 12.02 14.64
CA LEU A 367 -20.62 11.19 13.72
C LEU A 367 -20.42 9.76 14.24
N LEU A 368 -20.19 9.59 15.54
CA LEU A 368 -19.95 8.27 16.16
C LEU A 368 -21.20 7.40 16.23
N GLN A 369 -22.39 8.01 16.26
CA GLN A 369 -23.68 7.31 16.24
C GLN A 369 -24.04 6.76 14.85
N GLN A 370 -23.36 7.19 13.78
CA GLN A 370 -23.52 6.62 12.45
C GLN A 370 -22.94 5.19 12.46
N ALA A 371 -23.81 4.18 12.39
CA ALA A 371 -23.51 2.82 12.83
C ALA A 371 -22.69 1.94 11.85
N ASP A 372 -22.39 2.43 10.66
CA ASP A 372 -21.80 1.62 9.57
C ASP A 372 -20.32 1.93 9.32
N PHE A 373 -19.48 1.71 10.34
CA PHE A 373 -18.04 1.59 10.10
C PHE A 373 -17.72 0.20 9.54
N ASP A 374 -17.18 0.15 8.32
CA ASP A 374 -16.80 -1.11 7.65
C ASP A 374 -15.69 -1.87 8.39
N ASP A 375 -14.85 -1.14 9.13
CA ASP A 375 -13.72 -1.70 9.87
C ASP A 375 -14.10 -1.99 11.34
N VAL A 376 -13.86 -3.23 11.77
CA VAL A 376 -14.21 -3.70 13.12
C VAL A 376 -13.49 -2.89 14.20
N MET A 377 -12.22 -2.53 13.98
CA MET A 377 -11.43 -1.75 14.94
C MET A 377 -11.90 -0.30 15.00
N HIS A 378 -12.29 0.31 13.87
CA HIS A 378 -12.95 1.62 13.89
C HIS A 378 -14.24 1.59 14.70
N ASN A 379 -15.07 0.55 14.54
CA ASN A 379 -16.32 0.43 15.29
C ASN A 379 -16.06 0.30 16.81
N LEU A 380 -15.07 -0.51 17.22
CA LEU A 380 -14.66 -0.63 18.62
C LEU A 380 -14.15 0.70 19.19
N ASN A 381 -13.29 1.39 18.44
CA ASN A 381 -12.75 2.69 18.83
C ASN A 381 -13.83 3.77 18.92
N ALA A 382 -14.77 3.80 17.97
CA ALA A 382 -15.88 4.75 17.96
C ALA A 382 -16.77 4.55 19.18
N ARG A 383 -17.15 3.30 19.48
CA ARG A 383 -17.92 2.96 20.69
C ARG A 383 -17.18 3.30 21.97
N ARG A 384 -15.87 3.07 22.02
CA ARG A 384 -15.02 3.47 23.15
C ARG A 384 -15.05 4.99 23.36
N ILE A 385 -14.90 5.78 22.31
CA ILE A 385 -14.93 7.25 22.40
C ILE A 385 -16.33 7.73 22.83
N LEU A 386 -17.38 7.19 22.23
CA LEU A 386 -18.76 7.54 22.55
C LEU A 386 -19.10 7.25 24.02
N LEU A 387 -18.58 6.15 24.57
CA LEU A 387 -18.69 5.85 26.01
C LEU A 387 -18.06 6.94 26.87
N LYS A 388 -16.85 7.39 26.51
CA LYS A 388 -16.14 8.45 27.24
C LYS A 388 -16.89 9.77 27.16
N ILE A 389 -17.45 10.11 26.00
CA ILE A 389 -18.28 11.31 25.81
C ILE A 389 -19.51 11.26 26.72
N TYR A 390 -20.28 10.18 26.72
CA TYR A 390 -21.46 10.09 27.60
C TYR A 390 -21.09 10.19 29.08
N PHE A 391 -19.94 9.63 29.47
CA PHE A 391 -19.44 9.77 30.83
C PHE A 391 -19.09 11.23 31.16
N GLU A 392 -18.36 11.91 30.27
CA GLU A 392 -17.91 13.29 30.49
C GLU A 392 -19.06 14.31 30.49
N GLU A 393 -20.10 14.08 29.68
CA GLU A 393 -21.32 14.91 29.64
C GLU A 393 -22.36 14.52 30.71
N ASN A 394 -22.07 13.52 31.56
CA ASN A 394 -22.97 13.01 32.60
C ASN A 394 -24.33 12.48 32.06
N GLU A 395 -24.32 11.93 30.85
CA GLU A 395 -25.47 11.32 30.18
C GLU A 395 -25.65 9.84 30.58
N LEU A 396 -26.03 9.62 31.85
CA LEU A 396 -25.96 8.30 32.49
C LEU A 396 -26.87 7.23 31.85
N GLU A 397 -28.06 7.60 31.40
CA GLU A 397 -29.00 6.67 30.75
C GLU A 397 -28.47 6.21 29.39
N ALA A 398 -27.99 7.15 28.59
CA ALA A 398 -27.36 6.87 27.30
C ALA A 398 -26.11 6.01 27.46
N LEU A 399 -25.29 6.30 28.49
CA LEU A 399 -24.12 5.51 28.84
C LEU A 399 -24.47 4.05 29.18
N ALA A 400 -25.48 3.82 30.02
CA ALA A 400 -25.90 2.48 30.41
C ALA A 400 -26.41 1.65 29.21
N SER A 401 -27.24 2.27 28.36
CA SER A 401 -27.72 1.67 27.11
C SER A 401 -26.55 1.35 26.16
N HIS A 402 -25.62 2.30 26.01
CA HIS A 402 -24.46 2.17 25.15
C HIS A 402 -23.54 1.03 25.58
N ILE A 403 -23.23 0.90 26.88
CA ILE A 403 -22.42 -0.21 27.42
C ILE A 403 -23.06 -1.56 27.06
N THR A 404 -24.38 -1.68 27.20
CA THR A 404 -25.11 -2.92 26.86
C THR A 404 -24.99 -3.23 25.37
N SER A 405 -25.22 -2.24 24.50
CA SER A 405 -25.07 -2.40 23.05
C SER A 405 -23.63 -2.75 22.64
N PHE A 406 -22.64 -2.18 23.32
CA PHE A 406 -21.22 -2.38 23.05
C PHE A 406 -20.80 -3.81 23.44
N LYS A 407 -21.25 -4.31 24.60
CA LYS A 407 -21.06 -5.74 24.95
C LYS A 407 -21.64 -6.67 23.88
N ASN A 408 -22.88 -6.43 23.47
CA ASN A 408 -23.55 -7.24 22.44
C ASN A 408 -22.79 -7.23 21.11
N TYR A 409 -22.26 -6.07 20.70
CA TYR A 409 -21.42 -5.96 19.52
C TYR A 409 -20.15 -6.82 19.63
N ILE A 410 -19.42 -6.74 20.75
CA ILE A 410 -18.21 -7.53 20.98
C ILE A 410 -18.49 -9.03 20.93
N TYR A 411 -19.60 -9.50 21.52
CA TYR A 411 -19.96 -10.92 21.51
C TYR A 411 -20.35 -11.44 20.12
N ARG A 412 -20.96 -10.61 19.28
CA ARG A 412 -21.37 -10.99 17.91
C ARG A 412 -20.18 -11.10 16.95
N ARG A 413 -19.09 -10.39 17.21
CA ARG A 413 -17.88 -10.37 16.38
C ARG A 413 -16.96 -11.53 16.73
N LYS A 414 -17.16 -12.66 16.06
CA LYS A 414 -16.36 -13.88 16.24
C LYS A 414 -14.93 -13.69 15.74
N GLU A 415 -14.73 -12.79 14.77
CA GLU A 415 -13.42 -12.41 14.23
C GLU A 415 -12.53 -11.67 15.24
N LEU A 416 -13.08 -11.21 16.38
CA LEU A 416 -12.27 -10.66 17.46
C LEU A 416 -11.54 -11.80 18.21
N GLY A 417 -10.21 -11.77 18.15
CA GLY A 417 -9.36 -12.63 18.97
C GLY A 417 -9.64 -12.46 20.47
N SER A 418 -9.30 -13.49 21.26
CA SER A 418 -9.55 -13.56 22.71
C SER A 418 -9.04 -12.32 23.45
N TYR A 419 -7.82 -11.88 23.13
CA TYR A 419 -7.19 -10.71 23.74
C TYR A 419 -7.99 -9.42 23.58
N HIS A 420 -8.37 -9.05 22.33
CA HIS A 420 -9.13 -7.82 22.09
C HIS A 420 -10.53 -7.89 22.70
N ARG A 421 -11.16 -9.06 22.68
CA ARG A 421 -12.46 -9.26 23.34
C ARG A 421 -12.36 -8.97 24.83
N GLU A 422 -11.38 -9.56 25.51
CA GLU A 422 -11.17 -9.36 26.94
C GLU A 422 -10.81 -7.92 27.30
N LEU A 423 -9.91 -7.29 26.52
CA LEU A 423 -9.49 -5.90 26.66
C LEU A 423 -10.68 -4.93 26.77
N TYR A 424 -11.64 -5.03 25.85
CA TYR A 424 -12.81 -4.15 25.82
C TYR A 424 -13.89 -4.56 26.83
N LEU A 425 -14.11 -5.86 27.08
CA LEU A 425 -15.07 -6.30 28.10
C LEU A 425 -14.65 -5.87 29.50
N ASN A 426 -13.36 -5.92 29.82
CA ASN A 426 -12.83 -5.38 31.07
C ASN A 426 -13.07 -3.88 31.17
N PHE A 427 -12.82 -3.12 30.11
CA PHE A 427 -13.12 -1.68 30.09
C PHE A 427 -14.60 -1.36 30.39
N LEU A 428 -15.52 -2.11 29.78
CA LEU A 428 -16.96 -1.96 30.03
C LEU A 428 -17.35 -2.34 31.46
N LYS A 429 -16.79 -3.45 31.99
CA LYS A 429 -17.01 -3.92 33.36
C LYS A 429 -16.57 -2.86 34.38
N TYR A 430 -15.36 -2.33 34.25
CA TYR A 430 -14.85 -1.35 35.21
C TYR A 430 -15.57 -0.01 35.10
N THR A 431 -15.97 0.42 33.89
CA THR A 431 -16.83 1.59 33.73
C THR A 431 -18.15 1.43 34.49
N GLN A 432 -18.84 0.28 34.37
CA GLN A 432 -20.08 0.02 35.12
C GLN A 432 -19.87 0.01 36.64
N ARG A 433 -18.75 -0.57 37.11
CA ARG A 433 -18.43 -0.59 38.55
C ARG A 433 -18.16 0.81 39.09
N ILE A 434 -17.52 1.67 38.30
CA ILE A 434 -17.31 3.08 38.66
C ILE A 434 -18.65 3.80 38.79
N LEU A 435 -19.57 3.62 37.83
CA LEU A 435 -20.90 4.24 37.87
C LEU A 435 -21.75 3.79 39.07
N ALA A 436 -21.54 2.54 39.53
CA ALA A 436 -22.26 1.99 40.67
C ALA A 436 -21.66 2.39 42.04
N LEU A 437 -20.49 3.06 42.06
CA LEU A 437 -19.91 3.56 43.32
C LEU A 437 -20.74 4.73 43.85
N GLY A 438 -21.12 4.65 45.12
CA GLY A 438 -21.65 5.82 45.83
C GLY A 438 -20.57 6.89 45.97
N LYS A 439 -20.94 8.17 45.77
CA LYS A 439 -20.05 9.35 45.83
C LYS A 439 -19.16 9.47 47.08
N TYR A 440 -19.42 8.69 48.14
CA TYR A 440 -18.72 8.77 49.42
C TYR A 440 -18.01 7.48 49.86
N ASP A 441 -18.04 6.39 49.07
CA ASP A 441 -17.40 5.13 49.46
C ASP A 441 -15.91 5.09 49.07
N LYS A 442 -15.09 5.79 49.86
CA LYS A 442 -13.64 5.87 49.66
C LYS A 442 -12.94 4.51 49.76
N LYS A 443 -13.48 3.57 50.53
CA LYS A 443 -12.87 2.23 50.70
C LYS A 443 -13.13 1.37 49.47
N ALA A 444 -14.37 1.38 48.95
CA ALA A 444 -14.68 0.68 47.70
C ALA A 444 -13.96 1.30 46.50
N ALA A 445 -13.84 2.64 46.43
CA ALA A 445 -13.06 3.30 45.40
C ALA A 445 -11.58 2.91 45.44
N ALA A 446 -10.94 2.90 46.61
CA ALA A 446 -9.56 2.46 46.76
C ALA A 446 -9.35 0.98 46.40
N SER A 447 -10.32 0.11 46.71
CA SER A 447 -10.29 -1.29 46.29
C SER A 447 -10.38 -1.42 44.77
N LEU A 448 -11.33 -0.71 44.14
CA LEU A 448 -11.52 -0.73 42.70
C LEU A 448 -10.28 -0.21 41.95
N LYS A 449 -9.62 0.81 42.49
CA LYS A 449 -8.36 1.34 41.96
C LYS A 449 -7.29 0.25 41.88
N LYS A 450 -7.05 -0.46 42.98
CA LYS A 450 -6.08 -1.57 43.03
C LYS A 450 -6.41 -2.69 42.05
N GLU A 451 -7.68 -2.96 41.82
CA GLU A 451 -8.10 -3.96 40.83
C GLU A 451 -7.81 -3.50 39.39
N ILE A 452 -8.11 -2.24 39.05
CA ILE A 452 -7.84 -1.67 37.72
C ILE A 452 -6.34 -1.58 37.44
N GLU A 453 -5.52 -1.30 38.46
CA GLU A 453 -4.06 -1.30 38.33
C GLU A 453 -3.53 -2.69 37.94
N LYS A 454 -4.04 -3.75 38.57
CA LYS A 454 -3.59 -5.14 38.38
C LYS A 454 -4.16 -5.85 37.14
N VAL A 455 -5.34 -5.46 36.67
CA VAL A 455 -6.00 -6.17 35.57
C VAL A 455 -5.30 -5.91 34.25
N GLU A 456 -4.99 -6.99 33.53
CA GLU A 456 -4.45 -6.96 32.17
C GLU A 456 -5.04 -8.15 31.39
N PRO A 457 -5.61 -7.94 30.19
CA PRO A 457 -5.71 -6.68 29.45
C PRO A 457 -6.93 -5.81 29.85
N VAL A 458 -6.79 -4.48 29.83
CA VAL A 458 -7.92 -3.53 29.93
C VAL A 458 -7.69 -2.28 29.05
N ALA A 459 -8.68 -1.92 28.23
CA ALA A 459 -8.61 -0.69 27.44
C ALA A 459 -8.73 0.56 28.35
N GLU A 460 -8.07 1.65 27.95
CA GLU A 460 -8.18 2.96 28.62
C GLU A 460 -7.88 2.92 30.13
N LYS A 461 -6.95 2.07 30.60
CA LYS A 461 -6.56 1.96 32.02
C LYS A 461 -6.32 3.34 32.67
N GLY A 462 -5.58 4.21 31.99
CA GLY A 462 -5.30 5.57 32.47
C GLY A 462 -6.56 6.42 32.65
N TRP A 463 -7.52 6.35 31.73
CA TRP A 463 -8.79 7.10 31.84
C TRP A 463 -9.66 6.53 32.97
N LEU A 464 -9.75 5.21 33.13
CA LEU A 464 -10.48 4.59 34.24
C LEU A 464 -9.95 5.05 35.60
N LEU A 465 -8.62 5.10 35.75
CA LEU A 465 -7.96 5.58 36.97
C LEU A 465 -8.17 7.09 37.19
N GLN A 466 -8.14 7.87 36.12
CA GLN A 466 -8.41 9.32 36.18
C GLN A 466 -9.85 9.59 36.63
N VAL A 467 -10.82 8.89 36.05
CA VAL A 467 -12.24 9.05 36.34
C VAL A 467 -12.56 8.59 37.76
N LEU A 468 -11.98 7.48 38.22
CA LEU A 468 -12.15 7.01 39.61
C LEU A 468 -11.55 7.96 40.65
N GLY A 469 -10.59 8.79 40.24
CA GLY A 469 -9.98 9.82 41.09
C GLY A 469 -10.72 11.17 41.11
N LYS A 470 -11.71 11.36 40.22
CA LYS A 470 -12.65 12.49 40.27
C LYS A 470 -13.77 12.18 41.25
#